data_AF-A0A949MIT1-F1
#
_entry.id   AF-A0A949MIT1-F1
#
_cell.length_a   1.000
_cell.length_b   1.000
_cell.length_c   1.000
_cell.angle_alpha   90.00
_cell.angle_beta   90.00
_cell.angle_gamma   90.00
#
_symmetry.space_group_name_H-M   'P 1'
#
loop_
_entity.id
_entity.type
_entity.pdbx_description
1 polymer ?
#
loop_
_entity_poly.entity_id
_entity_poly.type
_entity_poly.pdbx_seq_one_letter_code
_entity_poly.pdbx_strand_id
1 'polypeptide(L)'
;MSLKVIHSKNLRWVDVINPQEPEIDFLKKNFQLHPLIYQDILLPSQHTKIETLGDYTLIVLIFPVYNRKTREIVPGEVDFIIGQDYLITIHDGAMYTLVKTVNNVHAQEDARREYMGKNAGYLLYQVLESLFKRSFPILDHINKDMTDIEKNIFNDMSLGMLEQISLMK
;
A
#
# COMPACT_ATOMS: atom_id res chain seq x y z
N MET A 1 15.29 -3.99 -8.59
CA MET A 1 15.73 -2.77 -7.85
C MET A 1 14.64 -2.43 -6.86
N SER A 2 15.02 -2.19 -5.62
CA SER A 2 14.19 -1.70 -4.51
C SER A 2 13.61 -0.31 -4.80
N LEU A 3 14.33 0.51 -5.58
CA LEU A 3 13.88 1.85 -5.96
C LEU A 3 13.61 1.94 -7.46
N LYS A 4 12.50 2.58 -7.84
CA LYS A 4 12.15 2.93 -9.22
C LYS A 4 11.70 4.37 -9.29
N VAL A 5 12.13 5.07 -10.35
CA VAL A 5 11.68 6.44 -10.64
C VAL A 5 11.09 6.48 -12.03
N ILE A 6 9.83 6.87 -12.13
CA ILE A 6 9.09 7.01 -13.38
C ILE A 6 8.86 8.50 -13.61
N HIS A 7 9.14 8.96 -14.83
CA HIS A 7 8.94 10.34 -15.24
C HIS A 7 7.85 10.43 -16.30
N SER A 8 6.95 11.39 -16.15
CA SER A 8 5.94 11.74 -17.16
C SER A 8 5.74 13.25 -17.16
N LYS A 9 6.17 13.94 -18.23
CA LYS A 9 6.21 15.41 -18.29
C LYS A 9 6.98 15.96 -17.07
N ASN A 10 6.30 16.71 -16.19
CA ASN A 10 6.87 17.29 -14.98
C ASN A 10 6.59 16.44 -13.73
N LEU A 11 5.86 15.32 -13.85
CA LEU A 11 5.45 14.48 -12.73
C LEU A 11 6.44 13.32 -12.54
N ARG A 12 6.86 13.12 -11.29
CA ARG A 12 7.72 12.00 -10.86
C ARG A 12 6.96 11.04 -9.96
N TRP A 13 7.01 9.75 -10.27
CA TRP A 13 6.60 8.70 -9.33
C TRP A 13 7.82 7.93 -8.87
N VAL A 14 8.14 8.04 -7.57
CA VAL A 14 9.20 7.27 -6.91
C VAL A 14 8.55 6.13 -6.14
N ASP A 15 8.89 4.90 -6.49
CA ASP A 15 8.44 3.70 -5.78
C ASP A 15 9.63 3.08 -5.03
N VAL A 16 9.46 2.85 -3.74
CA VAL A 16 10.48 2.32 -2.83
C VAL A 16 9.95 1.08 -2.15
N ILE A 17 10.57 -0.05 -2.47
CA ILE A 17 10.25 -1.38 -1.95
C ILE A 17 11.30 -1.76 -0.90
N ASN A 18 10.83 -2.07 0.31
CA ASN A 18 11.63 -2.49 1.45
C ASN A 18 12.81 -1.53 1.70
N PRO A 19 12.55 -0.27 2.07
CA PRO A 19 13.55 0.79 2.15
C PRO A 19 14.73 0.39 3.05
N GLN A 20 15.95 0.64 2.59
CA GLN A 20 17.18 0.53 3.36
C GLN A 20 17.94 1.86 3.31
N GLU A 21 19.05 1.97 4.04
CA GLU A 21 19.88 3.19 4.08
C GLU A 21 20.16 3.82 2.70
N PRO A 22 20.47 3.08 1.61
CA PRO A 22 20.70 3.68 0.30
C PRO A 22 19.47 4.38 -0.29
N GLU A 23 18.27 3.82 -0.10
CA GLU A 23 17.02 4.43 -0.54
C GLU A 23 16.68 5.66 0.30
N ILE A 24 16.93 5.61 1.61
CA ILE A 24 16.76 6.77 2.49
C ILE A 24 17.70 7.91 2.07
N ASP A 25 18.96 7.61 1.78
CA ASP A 25 19.93 8.59 1.28
C ASP A 25 19.53 9.17 -0.06
N PHE A 26 18.94 8.37 -0.95
CA PHE A 26 18.35 8.86 -2.18
C PHE A 26 17.22 9.85 -1.87
N LEU A 27 16.30 9.51 -0.96
CA LEU A 27 15.20 10.40 -0.60
C LEU A 27 15.71 11.72 0.01
N LYS A 28 16.67 11.67 0.95
CA LYS A 28 17.29 12.85 1.58
C LYS A 28 17.96 13.78 0.56
N LYS A 29 18.58 13.23 -0.49
CA LYS A 29 19.27 14.01 -1.53
C LYS A 29 18.31 14.67 -2.52
N ASN A 30 17.16 14.05 -2.77
CA ASN A 30 16.23 14.45 -3.83
C ASN A 30 14.98 15.18 -3.32
N PHE A 31 14.67 15.06 -2.02
CA PHE A 31 13.48 15.61 -1.41
C PHE A 31 13.83 16.28 -0.07
N GLN A 32 13.13 17.37 0.25
CA GLN A 32 13.29 18.10 1.52
C GLN A 32 12.22 17.68 2.53
N LEU A 33 12.16 16.38 2.82
CA LEU A 33 11.19 15.85 3.79
C LEU A 33 11.65 16.15 5.22
N HIS A 34 10.70 16.23 6.14
CA HIS A 34 11.00 16.45 7.55
C HIS A 34 11.84 15.28 8.09
N PRO A 35 12.88 15.52 8.91
CA PRO A 35 13.81 14.47 9.36
C PRO A 35 13.14 13.24 9.99
N LEU A 36 12.03 13.45 10.71
CA LEU A 36 11.26 12.37 11.34
C LEU A 36 10.68 11.38 10.32
N ILE A 37 10.35 11.82 9.11
CA ILE A 37 9.80 10.93 8.07
C ILE A 37 10.82 9.87 7.67
N TYR A 38 12.11 10.22 7.57
CA TYR A 38 13.15 9.24 7.26
C TYR A 38 13.35 8.20 8.36
N GLN A 39 12.97 8.51 9.60
CA GLN A 39 13.00 7.56 10.72
C GLN A 39 11.77 6.66 10.69
N ASP A 40 10.59 7.23 10.45
CA ASP A 40 9.32 6.50 10.33
C ASP A 40 9.35 5.48 9.18
N ILE A 41 9.92 5.83 8.03
CA ILE A 41 9.97 4.96 6.83
C ILE A 41 10.65 3.60 7.08
N LEU A 42 11.53 3.50 8.07
CA LEU A 42 12.25 2.26 8.39
C LEU A 42 11.43 1.31 9.29
N LEU A 43 10.39 1.81 9.94
CA LEU A 43 9.59 1.08 10.90
C LEU A 43 8.10 1.24 10.56
N PRO A 44 7.45 0.18 10.02
CA PRO A 44 6.03 0.21 9.68
C PRO A 44 5.17 0.73 10.85
N SER A 45 4.35 1.75 10.58
CA SER A 45 3.34 2.27 11.49
C SER A 45 2.12 1.34 11.55
N GLN A 46 1.71 0.96 12.76
CA GLN A 46 0.47 0.18 12.93
C GLN A 46 -0.82 1.01 12.81
N HIS A 47 -0.74 2.30 12.46
CA HIS A 47 -1.90 3.18 12.34
C HIS A 47 -1.89 3.99 11.04
N THR A 48 -3.09 4.15 10.48
CA THR A 48 -3.36 5.06 9.36
C THR A 48 -3.31 6.52 9.85
N LYS A 49 -2.62 7.39 9.12
CA LYS A 49 -2.55 8.83 9.41
C LYS A 49 -2.47 9.66 8.12
N ILE A 50 -2.94 10.89 8.20
CA ILE A 50 -2.74 11.91 7.15
C ILE A 50 -2.20 13.16 7.83
N GLU A 51 -1.07 13.65 7.34
CA GLU A 51 -0.40 14.83 7.88
C GLU A 51 0.12 15.70 6.75
N THR A 52 -0.25 16.98 6.75
CA THR A 52 0.28 17.96 5.80
C THR A 52 1.43 18.71 6.45
N LEU A 53 2.64 18.61 5.89
CA LEU A 53 3.85 19.24 6.39
C LEU A 53 4.44 20.16 5.32
N GLY A 54 4.14 21.46 5.42
CA GLY A 54 4.59 22.45 4.44
C GLY A 54 4.05 22.14 3.05
N ASP A 55 4.94 21.80 2.12
CA ASP A 55 4.65 21.66 0.69
C ASP A 55 4.28 20.24 0.25
N TYR A 56 4.14 19.30 1.19
CA TYR A 56 3.74 17.92 0.91
C TYR A 56 2.78 17.38 1.97
N THR A 57 2.12 16.28 1.62
CA THR A 57 1.26 15.52 2.54
C THR A 57 1.78 14.08 2.65
N LEU A 58 1.95 13.62 3.87
CA LEU A 58 2.19 12.22 4.23
C LEU A 58 0.83 11.54 4.47
N ILE A 59 0.62 10.39 3.84
CA ILE A 59 -0.55 9.55 4.01
C ILE A 59 -0.05 8.14 4.26
N VAL A 60 -0.31 7.60 5.44
CA VAL A 60 -0.01 6.21 5.80
C VAL A 60 -1.33 5.44 5.75
N LEU A 61 -1.43 4.41 4.93
CA LEU A 61 -2.64 3.59 4.81
C LEU A 61 -2.32 2.10 4.98
N ILE A 62 -3.27 1.38 5.59
CA ILE A 62 -3.19 -0.06 5.79
C ILE A 62 -4.20 -0.75 4.88
N PHE A 63 -3.74 -1.73 4.12
CA PHE A 63 -4.56 -2.55 3.22
C PHE A 63 -4.50 -4.02 3.63
N PRO A 64 -5.59 -4.80 3.48
CA PRO A 64 -5.55 -6.23 3.72
C PRO A 64 -4.73 -6.94 2.62
N VAL A 65 -3.77 -7.75 3.04
CA VAL A 65 -2.92 -8.55 2.14
C VAL A 65 -3.10 -10.02 2.46
N TYR A 66 -3.53 -10.80 1.48
CA TYR A 66 -3.64 -12.25 1.63
C TYR A 66 -2.27 -12.93 1.53
N ASN A 67 -1.78 -13.45 2.65
CA ASN A 67 -0.56 -14.23 2.71
C ASN A 67 -0.84 -15.68 2.29
N ARG A 68 -0.40 -16.05 1.08
CA ARG A 68 -0.62 -17.41 0.56
C ARG A 68 0.08 -18.52 1.35
N LYS A 69 1.16 -18.22 2.07
CA LYS A 69 1.94 -19.22 2.82
C LYS A 69 1.24 -19.61 4.11
N THR A 70 0.77 -18.61 4.87
CA THR A 70 0.06 -18.84 6.13
C THR A 70 -1.45 -18.99 5.94
N ARG A 71 -1.96 -18.59 4.76
CA ARG A 71 -3.40 -18.51 4.44
C ARG A 71 -4.16 -17.49 5.30
N GLU A 72 -3.44 -16.51 5.82
CA GLU A 72 -3.99 -15.44 6.66
C GLU A 72 -4.09 -14.14 5.87
N ILE A 73 -4.91 -13.23 6.37
CA ILE A 73 -4.98 -11.85 5.90
C ILE A 73 -4.19 -11.01 6.89
N VAL A 74 -3.10 -10.40 6.42
CA VAL A 74 -2.21 -9.58 7.23
C VAL A 74 -2.32 -8.11 6.80
N PRO A 75 -2.07 -7.15 7.70
CA PRO A 75 -2.00 -5.75 7.33
C PRO A 75 -0.76 -5.50 6.45
N GLY A 76 -0.95 -4.79 5.34
CA GLY A 76 0.12 -4.27 4.49
C GLY A 76 0.06 -2.76 4.45
N GLU A 77 1.16 -2.10 4.81
CA GLU A 77 1.26 -0.64 4.89
C GLU A 77 1.82 -0.06 3.59
N VAL A 78 1.20 1.03 3.13
CA VAL A 78 1.75 1.90 2.10
C VAL A 78 1.84 3.31 2.64
N ASP A 79 3.04 3.89 2.58
CA ASP A 79 3.23 5.31 2.80
C ASP A 79 3.21 6.02 1.46
N PHE A 80 2.40 7.07 1.38
CA PHE A 80 2.35 7.98 0.26
C PHE A 80 2.86 9.34 0.71
N ILE A 81 3.82 9.88 -0.02
CA ILE A 81 4.25 11.27 0.13
C ILE A 81 3.92 11.98 -1.16
N ILE A 82 2.95 12.89 -1.12
CA ILE A 82 2.50 13.64 -2.28
C ILE A 82 2.93 15.10 -2.17
N GLY A 83 3.69 15.56 -3.15
CA GLY A 83 4.02 16.97 -3.35
C GLY A 83 3.38 17.54 -4.62
N GLN A 84 3.79 18.73 -5.02
CA GLN A 84 3.22 19.42 -6.18
C GLN A 84 3.41 18.64 -7.50
N ASP A 85 4.59 18.06 -7.69
CA ASP A 85 5.04 17.43 -8.94
C ASP A 85 5.57 16.00 -8.72
N TYR A 86 5.29 15.39 -7.57
CA TYR A 86 5.73 14.04 -7.28
C TYR A 86 4.77 13.25 -6.40
N LEU A 87 4.84 11.93 -6.54
CA LEU A 87 4.30 10.95 -5.62
C LEU A 87 5.44 9.98 -5.24
N ILE A 88 5.62 9.75 -3.94
CA ILE A 88 6.49 8.70 -3.41
C ILE A 88 5.60 7.63 -2.81
N THR A 89 5.81 6.36 -3.19
CA THR A 89 5.20 5.19 -2.57
C THR A 89 6.28 4.38 -1.87
N ILE A 90 6.04 4.01 -0.61
CA ILE A 90 6.96 3.20 0.18
C ILE A 90 6.19 2.02 0.77
N HIS A 91 6.71 0.81 0.59
CA HIS A 91 6.05 -0.41 1.07
C HIS A 91 7.02 -1.60 1.14
N ASP A 92 6.61 -2.69 1.80
CA ASP A 92 7.41 -3.92 1.94
C ASP A 92 7.46 -4.80 0.67
N GLY A 93 6.54 -4.56 -0.27
CA GLY A 93 6.43 -5.33 -1.52
C GLY A 93 5.44 -6.49 -1.47
N ALA A 94 4.75 -6.70 -0.35
CA ALA A 94 3.73 -7.73 -0.20
C ALA A 94 2.49 -7.45 -1.06
N MET A 95 2.21 -6.18 -1.36
CA MET A 95 1.10 -5.75 -2.20
C MET A 95 1.39 -5.94 -3.69
N TYR A 96 1.05 -7.13 -4.20
CA TYR A 96 1.18 -7.44 -5.62
C TYR A 96 0.50 -6.43 -6.56
N THR A 97 -0.66 -5.88 -6.17
CA THR A 97 -1.37 -4.88 -6.99
C THR A 97 -0.50 -3.63 -7.23
N LEU A 98 0.08 -3.07 -6.17
CA LEU A 98 0.93 -1.88 -6.28
C LEU A 98 2.18 -2.16 -7.12
N VAL A 99 2.89 -3.25 -6.79
CA VAL A 99 4.09 -3.68 -7.52
C VAL A 99 3.80 -3.89 -9.00
N LYS A 100 2.68 -4.54 -9.33
CA LYS A 100 2.25 -4.76 -10.71
C LYS A 100 1.92 -3.43 -11.41
N THR A 101 1.19 -2.53 -10.76
CA THR A 101 0.86 -1.22 -11.33
C THR A 101 2.11 -0.40 -11.62
N VAL A 102 3.05 -0.31 -10.67
CA VAL A 102 4.33 0.40 -10.86
C VAL A 102 5.11 -0.20 -12.03
N ASN A 103 5.23 -1.52 -12.10
CA ASN A 103 5.91 -2.21 -13.20
C ASN A 103 5.25 -1.92 -14.55
N ASN A 104 3.91 -1.91 -14.60
CA ASN A 104 3.17 -1.64 -15.82
C ASN A 104 3.37 -0.19 -16.29
N VAL A 105 3.26 0.77 -15.38
CA VAL A 105 3.45 2.21 -15.65
C VAL A 105 4.91 2.53 -16.02
N HIS A 106 5.87 1.79 -15.45
CA HIS A 106 7.27 1.90 -15.83
C HIS A 106 7.51 1.38 -17.25
N ALA A 107 6.95 0.22 -17.60
CA ALA A 107 7.22 -0.46 -18.87
C ALA A 107 6.39 0.02 -20.06
N GLN A 108 5.15 0.49 -19.85
CA GLN A 108 4.19 0.78 -20.91
C GLN A 108 3.82 2.26 -20.94
N GLU A 109 3.92 2.87 -22.12
CA GLU A 109 3.62 4.30 -22.29
C GLU A 109 2.14 4.62 -22.09
N ASP A 110 1.24 3.77 -22.57
CA ASP A 110 -0.21 3.97 -22.41
C ASP A 110 -0.61 3.94 -20.93
N ALA A 111 -0.11 2.97 -20.17
CA ALA A 111 -0.30 2.91 -18.72
C ALA A 111 0.29 4.15 -18.04
N ARG A 112 1.46 4.62 -18.48
CA ARG A 112 2.05 5.86 -17.96
C ARG A 112 1.20 7.08 -18.23
N ARG A 113 0.59 7.19 -19.42
CA ARG A 113 -0.36 8.27 -19.73
C ARG A 113 -1.64 8.16 -18.91
N GLU A 114 -2.14 6.95 -18.70
CA GLU A 114 -3.35 6.70 -17.90
C GLU A 114 -3.17 7.13 -16.44
N TYR A 115 -2.06 6.74 -15.81
CA TYR A 115 -1.80 7.02 -14.39
C TYR A 115 -1.18 8.40 -14.16
N MET A 116 -0.22 8.81 -15.01
CA MET A 116 0.61 10.01 -14.83
C MET A 116 0.34 11.10 -15.88
N GLY A 117 -0.81 11.06 -16.56
CA GLY A 117 -1.15 12.02 -17.63
C GLY A 117 -1.59 13.40 -17.15
N LYS A 118 -1.96 13.52 -15.86
CA LYS A 118 -2.47 14.75 -15.22
C LYS A 118 -1.49 15.27 -14.16
N ASN A 119 -1.89 15.35 -12.89
CA ASN A 119 -1.10 15.85 -11.77
C ASN A 119 -0.88 14.76 -10.70
N ALA A 120 -0.06 15.05 -9.68
CA ALA A 120 0.26 14.11 -8.62
C ALA A 120 -0.98 13.60 -7.85
N GLY A 121 -1.98 14.48 -7.63
CA GLY A 121 -3.23 14.10 -6.96
C GLY A 121 -4.05 13.09 -7.76
N TYR A 122 -4.08 13.23 -9.08
CA TYR A 122 -4.73 12.25 -9.96
C TYR A 122 -3.98 10.92 -9.98
N LEU A 123 -2.64 10.94 -9.97
CA LEU A 123 -1.84 9.72 -9.85
C LEU A 123 -2.13 9.00 -8.53
N LEU A 124 -2.13 9.73 -7.41
CA LEU A 124 -2.50 9.19 -6.10
C LEU A 124 -3.90 8.57 -6.13
N TYR A 125 -4.89 9.28 -6.69
CA TYR A 125 -6.25 8.78 -6.85
C TYR A 125 -6.28 7.44 -7.61
N GLN A 126 -5.58 7.34 -8.75
CA GLN A 126 -5.54 6.10 -9.55
C GLN A 126 -4.91 4.93 -8.79
N VAL A 127 -3.82 5.20 -8.06
CA VAL A 127 -3.16 4.19 -7.23
C VAL A 127 -4.08 3.71 -6.11
N LEU A 128 -4.71 4.64 -5.38
CA LEU A 128 -5.65 4.33 -4.31
C LEU A 128 -6.86 3.56 -4.84
N GLU A 129 -7.45 3.96 -5.98
CA GLU A 129 -8.57 3.26 -6.61
C GLU A 129 -8.21 1.80 -6.89
N SER A 130 -7.02 1.55 -7.44
CA SER A 130 -6.51 0.20 -7.71
C SER A 130 -6.34 -0.63 -6.43
N LEU A 131 -5.81 -0.03 -5.36
CA LEU A 131 -5.63 -0.68 -4.07
C LEU A 131 -6.96 -1.02 -3.40
N PHE A 132 -7.90 -0.06 -3.31
CA PHE A 132 -9.21 -0.29 -2.73
C PHE A 132 -10.03 -1.34 -3.50
N LYS A 133 -10.00 -1.30 -4.84
CA LYS A 133 -10.63 -2.34 -5.67
C LYS A 133 -10.12 -3.74 -5.34
N ARG A 134 -8.83 -3.88 -4.99
CA ARG A 134 -8.26 -5.17 -4.59
C ARG A 134 -8.68 -5.60 -3.18
N SER A 135 -8.98 -4.66 -2.29
CA SER A 135 -9.42 -4.96 -0.93
C SER A 135 -10.83 -5.54 -0.87
N PHE A 136 -11.77 -5.11 -1.73
CA PHE A 136 -13.17 -5.55 -1.65
C PHE A 136 -13.35 -7.08 -1.72
N PRO A 137 -12.76 -7.82 -2.68
CA PRO A 137 -12.89 -9.28 -2.70
C PRO A 137 -12.34 -9.98 -1.45
N ILE A 138 -11.36 -9.37 -0.78
CA ILE A 138 -10.81 -9.91 0.48
C ILE A 138 -11.83 -9.70 1.60
N LEU A 139 -12.42 -8.50 1.69
CA LEU A 139 -13.47 -8.20 2.65
C LEU A 139 -14.73 -9.08 2.44
N ASP A 140 -15.12 -9.32 1.19
CA ASP A 140 -16.24 -10.20 0.87
C ASP A 140 -15.99 -11.65 1.34
N HIS A 141 -14.74 -12.13 1.20
CA HIS A 141 -14.35 -13.45 1.70
C HIS A 141 -14.41 -13.52 3.23
N ILE A 142 -13.88 -12.50 3.93
CA ILE A 142 -13.97 -12.41 5.40
C ILE A 142 -15.43 -12.44 5.85
N ASN A 143 -16.29 -11.62 5.23
CA ASN A 143 -17.71 -11.56 5.57
C ASN A 143 -18.42 -12.91 5.37
N LYS A 144 -18.06 -13.62 4.29
CA LYS A 144 -18.59 -14.97 4.03
C LYS A 144 -18.14 -15.96 5.11
N ASP A 145 -16.86 -15.98 5.44
CA ASP A 145 -16.31 -16.89 6.44
C ASP A 145 -16.93 -16.63 7.82
N MET A 146 -17.13 -15.35 8.18
CA MET A 146 -17.85 -14.96 9.39
C MET A 146 -19.29 -15.46 9.40
N THR A 147 -20.02 -15.30 8.28
CA THR A 147 -21.41 -15.78 8.16
C THR A 147 -21.51 -17.31 8.29
N ASP A 148 -20.55 -18.04 7.72
CA ASP A 148 -20.53 -19.50 7.79
C ASP A 148 -20.22 -19.97 9.22
N ILE A 149 -19.32 -19.30 9.92
CA ILE A 149 -19.04 -19.56 11.34
C ILE A 149 -20.26 -19.28 12.20
N GLU A 150 -20.93 -18.13 12.02
CA GLU A 150 -22.16 -17.79 12.76
C GLU A 150 -23.26 -18.85 12.60
N LYS A 151 -23.46 -19.37 11.38
CA LYS A 151 -24.44 -20.45 11.14
C LYS A 151 -24.07 -21.75 11.84
N ASN A 152 -22.78 -22.05 11.92
CA ASN A 152 -22.31 -23.31 12.50
C ASN A 152 -22.20 -23.25 14.03
N ILE A 153 -22.01 -22.07 14.64
CA ILE A 153 -21.94 -21.87 16.09
C ILE A 153 -23.19 -22.41 16.80
N PHE A 154 -24.37 -22.28 16.20
CA PHE A 154 -25.61 -22.77 16.78
C PHE A 154 -25.86 -24.28 16.55
N ASN A 155 -25.08 -24.92 15.67
CA ASN A 155 -25.29 -26.30 15.26
C ASN A 155 -24.26 -27.30 15.84
N ASP A 156 -23.00 -26.89 16.10
CA ASP A 156 -22.00 -27.78 16.70
C ASP A 156 -20.81 -27.01 17.31
N MET A 157 -20.72 -26.94 18.64
CA MET A 157 -19.54 -26.39 19.35
C MET A 157 -18.39 -27.42 19.34
N SER A 158 -17.61 -27.46 18.27
CA SER A 158 -16.41 -28.32 18.15
C SER A 158 -15.11 -27.52 18.19
N LEU A 159 -13.99 -28.17 18.59
CA LEU A 159 -12.66 -27.55 18.70
C LEU A 159 -12.18 -26.87 17.40
N GLY A 160 -12.57 -27.38 16.23
CA GLY A 160 -12.20 -26.78 14.94
C GLY A 160 -12.82 -25.39 14.71
N MET A 161 -13.91 -25.06 15.41
CA MET A 161 -14.59 -23.77 15.30
C MET A 161 -13.86 -22.68 16.11
N LEU A 162 -13.27 -23.04 17.25
CA LEU A 162 -12.39 -22.16 18.03
C LEU A 162 -11.14 -21.75 17.24
N GLU A 163 -10.58 -22.68 16.46
CA GLU A 163 -9.43 -22.41 15.60
C GLU A 163 -9.79 -21.43 14.46
N GLN A 164 -10.96 -21.59 13.82
CA GLN A 164 -11.43 -20.65 12.79
C GLN A 164 -11.70 -19.24 13.34
N ILE A 165 -12.28 -19.13 14.54
CA ILE A 165 -12.48 -17.83 15.20
C ILE A 165 -11.14 -17.17 15.54
N SER A 166 -10.14 -17.96 15.96
CA SER A 166 -8.81 -17.44 16.28
C SER A 166 -8.08 -16.89 15.05
N LEU A 167 -8.32 -17.45 13.86
CA LEU A 167 -7.70 -17.02 12.60
C LEU A 167 -8.34 -15.76 12.00
N MET A 168 -9.52 -15.35 12.49
CA MET A 168 -10.22 -14.13 12.05
C MET A 168 -9.98 -12.89 12.94
N LYS A 169 -9.33 -13.05 14.10
CA LYS A 169 -8.95 -11.93 14.97
C LYS A 169 -7.69 -11.24 14.47
#